data_AF-A0A7Y2I504-F1
#
_entry.id   AF-A0A7Y2I504-F1
#
_cell.length_a   1.000
_cell.length_b   1.000
_cell.length_c   1.000
_cell.angle_alpha   90.00
_cell.angle_beta   90.00
_cell.angle_gamma   90.00
#
_symmetry.space_group_name_H-M   'P 1'
#
loop_
_entity.id
_entity.type
_entity.pdbx_description
1 polymer ?
#
loop_
_entity_poly.entity_id
_entity_poly.type
_entity_poly.pdbx_seq_one_letter_code
_entity_poly.pdbx_strand_id
1 'polypeptide(L)'
;MPDVENRLQKFDRLGHFEQALLQILSIIYEPAHTTLILNCLKRLELKGPRSNRPTTPLVNHYVVKLEEAGFLNDNRQCHLEIVETIARKAVQSGTFERFSAAVQKEAPASYYYGKWSTRCWRAIRELRIGIY
;
A
#
# COMPACT_ATOMS: atom_id res chain seq x y z
N MET A 1 3.52 -21.84 -4.15
CA MET A 1 2.29 -21.98 -4.96
C MET A 1 2.48 -21.18 -6.24
N PRO A 2 2.14 -21.71 -7.43
CA PRO A 2 2.40 -21.07 -8.71
C PRO A 2 1.73 -19.68 -8.86
N ASP A 3 0.65 -19.41 -8.13
CA ASP A 3 -0.08 -18.14 -8.17
C ASP A 3 0.67 -16.97 -7.49
N VAL A 4 1.35 -17.23 -6.37
CA VAL A 4 2.16 -16.23 -5.65
C VAL A 4 3.34 -15.77 -6.49
N GLU A 5 4.08 -16.72 -7.06
CA GLU A 5 5.25 -16.45 -7.91
C GLU A 5 4.84 -15.65 -9.16
N ASN A 6 3.71 -16.02 -9.78
CA ASN A 6 3.15 -15.30 -10.91
C ASN A 6 2.79 -13.85 -10.55
N ARG A 7 2.17 -13.62 -9.39
CA ARG A 7 1.88 -12.25 -8.91
C ARG A 7 3.16 -11.44 -8.72
N LEU A 8 4.20 -12.00 -8.12
CA LEU A 8 5.48 -11.30 -7.93
C LEU A 8 6.16 -10.98 -9.27
N GLN A 9 6.12 -11.88 -10.25
CA GLN A 9 6.62 -11.60 -11.60
C GLN A 9 5.83 -10.50 -12.30
N LYS A 10 4.49 -10.46 -12.12
CA LYS A 10 3.66 -9.36 -12.63
C LYS A 10 4.00 -8.03 -11.97
N PHE A 11 4.35 -8.04 -10.67
CA PHE A 11 4.74 -6.82 -9.96
C PHE A 11 5.94 -6.14 -10.62
N ASP A 12 6.96 -6.91 -10.99
CA ASP A 12 8.18 -6.36 -11.61
C ASP A 12 7.93 -5.76 -13.00
N ARG A 13 6.78 -6.05 -13.62
CA ARG A 13 6.33 -5.49 -14.90
C ARG A 13 5.40 -4.29 -14.76
N LEU A 14 4.96 -3.96 -13.54
CA LEU A 14 4.14 -2.78 -13.28
C LEU A 14 4.92 -1.50 -13.54
N GLY A 15 4.22 -0.42 -13.90
CA GLY A 15 4.83 0.90 -13.99
C GLY A 15 5.25 1.43 -12.62
N HIS A 16 6.21 2.36 -12.58
CA HIS A 16 6.75 2.92 -11.33
C HIS A 16 5.67 3.42 -10.36
N PHE A 17 4.63 4.09 -10.88
CA PHE A 17 3.52 4.57 -10.05
C PHE A 17 2.72 3.42 -9.41
N GLU A 18 2.46 2.35 -10.17
CA GLU A 18 1.72 1.17 -9.71
C GLU A 18 2.52 0.39 -8.67
N GLN A 19 3.84 0.24 -8.89
CA GLN A 19 4.74 -0.38 -7.91
C GLN A 19 4.75 0.43 -6.61
N ALA A 20 4.93 1.75 -6.69
CA ALA A 20 4.91 2.63 -5.52
C ALA A 20 3.57 2.58 -4.78
N LEU A 21 2.45 2.59 -5.52
CA LEU A 21 1.12 2.47 -4.94
C LEU A 21 0.95 1.12 -4.20
N LEU A 22 1.37 0.02 -4.81
CA LEU A 22 1.27 -1.30 -4.18
C LEU A 22 2.20 -1.43 -2.96
N GLN A 23 3.40 -0.84 -3.01
CA GLN A 23 4.30 -0.74 -1.85
C GLN A 23 3.66 0.06 -0.71
N ILE A 24 2.99 1.18 -1.01
CA ILE A 24 2.25 1.93 0.02
C ILE A 24 1.12 1.07 0.59
N LEU A 25 0.35 0.37 -0.24
CA LEU A 25 -0.73 -0.52 0.22
C LEU A 25 -0.21 -1.69 1.05
N SER A 26 0.96 -2.23 0.74
CA SER A 26 1.57 -3.32 1.51
C SER A 26 2.03 -2.86 2.91
N ILE A 27 2.41 -1.59 3.03
CA ILE A 27 2.74 -0.92 4.29
C ILE A 27 1.46 -0.51 5.03
N ILE A 28 0.40 -0.05 4.35
CA ILE A 28 -0.88 0.29 4.99
C ILE A 28 -1.46 -0.93 5.71
N TYR A 29 -1.40 -2.11 5.09
CA TYR A 29 -1.79 -3.43 5.64
C TYR A 29 -3.28 -3.60 6.01
N GLU A 30 -3.98 -2.54 6.41
CA GLU A 30 -5.42 -2.50 6.68
C GLU A 30 -6.27 -2.28 5.42
N PRO A 31 -7.59 -2.55 5.46
CA PRO A 31 -8.51 -2.15 4.39
C PRO A 31 -8.38 -0.67 4.08
N ALA A 32 -7.94 -0.34 2.87
CA ALA A 32 -7.51 1.00 2.52
C ALA A 32 -8.61 1.75 1.76
N HIS A 33 -9.23 2.72 2.42
CA HIS A 33 -10.16 3.64 1.76
C HIS A 33 -9.40 4.63 0.86
N THR A 34 -10.03 5.04 -0.25
CA THR A 34 -9.42 5.92 -1.27
C THR A 34 -8.84 7.21 -0.67
N THR A 35 -9.49 7.80 0.34
CA THR A 35 -9.02 9.02 1.00
C THR A 35 -7.68 8.81 1.71
N LEU A 36 -7.49 7.69 2.42
CA LEU A 36 -6.22 7.38 3.09
C LEU A 36 -5.10 7.25 2.06
N ILE A 37 -5.35 6.49 1.00
CA ILE A 37 -4.39 6.28 -0.09
C ILE A 37 -4.01 7.63 -0.73
N LEU A 38 -5.02 8.45 -1.05
CA LEU A 38 -4.82 9.77 -1.64
C LEU A 38 -3.99 10.69 -0.74
N ASN A 39 -4.25 10.70 0.57
CA ASN A 39 -3.49 11.51 1.51
C ASN A 39 -2.05 11.04 1.63
N CYS A 40 -1.80 9.72 1.67
CA CYS A 40 -0.45 9.16 1.64
C CYS A 40 0.30 9.60 0.38
N LEU A 41 -0.31 9.48 -0.80
CA LEU A 41 0.29 9.91 -2.07
C LEU A 41 0.62 11.42 -2.06
N LYS A 42 -0.30 12.26 -1.57
CA LYS A 42 -0.09 13.71 -1.45
C LYS A 42 1.05 14.03 -0.49
N ARG A 43 1.09 13.39 0.68
CA ARG A 43 2.14 13.58 1.69
C ARG A 43 3.52 13.15 1.18
N LEU A 44 3.55 12.11 0.36
CA LEU A 44 4.76 11.64 -0.30
C LEU A 44 5.11 12.44 -1.55
N GLU A 45 4.30 13.43 -1.94
CA GLU A 45 4.44 14.20 -3.17
C GLU A 45 4.55 13.30 -4.42
N LEU A 46 3.96 12.11 -4.36
CA LEU A 46 3.97 11.16 -5.48
C LEU A 46 2.99 11.64 -6.54
N LYS A 47 3.54 11.92 -7.72
CA LYS A 47 2.76 12.28 -8.89
C LYS A 47 2.25 11.03 -9.60
N GLY A 48 1.12 11.17 -10.27
CA GLY A 48 0.60 10.15 -11.15
C GLY A 48 1.50 9.89 -12.36
N PRO A 49 1.16 8.90 -13.19
CA PRO A 49 1.98 8.47 -14.33
C PRO A 49 2.30 9.57 -15.35
N ARG A 50 1.46 10.61 -15.44
CA ARG A 50 1.65 11.76 -16.35
C ARG A 50 2.16 13.01 -15.61
N SER A 51 2.85 12.84 -14.48
CA SER A 51 3.31 13.94 -13.62
C SER A 51 2.16 14.81 -13.06
N ASN A 52 0.92 14.31 -13.09
CA ASN A 52 -0.24 14.99 -12.56
C ASN A 52 -0.36 14.79 -11.05
N ARG A 53 -1.01 15.73 -10.36
CA ARG A 53 -1.33 15.55 -8.93
C ARG A 53 -2.29 14.37 -8.77
N PRO A 54 -2.11 13.53 -7.72
CA PRO A 54 -3.03 12.43 -7.48
C PRO A 54 -4.42 12.96 -7.13
N THR A 55 -5.44 12.35 -7.72
CA THR A 55 -6.86 12.68 -7.50
C THR A 55 -7.65 11.41 -7.14
N THR A 56 -8.83 11.57 -6.53
CA THR A 56 -9.69 10.43 -6.18
C THR A 56 -10.00 9.53 -7.38
N PRO A 57 -10.35 10.03 -8.59
CA PRO A 57 -10.57 9.19 -9.76
C PRO A 57 -9.31 8.42 -10.18
N LEU A 58 -8.14 9.06 -10.14
CA LEU A 58 -6.87 8.41 -10.46
C LEU A 58 -6.58 7.26 -9.49
N VAL A 59 -6.71 7.51 -8.18
CA VAL A 59 -6.47 6.49 -7.16
C VAL A 59 -7.44 5.31 -7.33
N ASN A 60 -8.74 5.59 -7.51
CA ASN A 60 -9.72 4.53 -7.72
C ASN A 60 -9.41 3.70 -8.97
N HIS A 61 -9.05 4.34 -10.09
CA HIS A 61 -8.67 3.65 -11.31
C HIS A 61 -7.53 2.66 -11.07
N TYR A 62 -6.46 3.08 -10.38
CA TYR A 62 -5.31 2.22 -10.13
C TYR A 62 -5.56 1.16 -9.06
N VAL A 63 -6.40 1.43 -8.06
CA VAL A 63 -6.81 0.42 -7.08
C VAL A 63 -7.60 -0.70 -7.76
N VAL A 64 -8.60 -0.34 -8.59
CA VAL A 64 -9.37 -1.33 -9.36
C VAL A 64 -8.45 -2.13 -10.28
N LYS A 65 -7.52 -1.46 -10.98
CA LYS A 65 -6.56 -2.14 -11.85
C LYS A 65 -5.68 -3.15 -11.08
N LEU A 66 -5.23 -2.81 -9.87
CA LEU A 66 -4.42 -3.71 -9.04
C LEU A 66 -5.25 -4.86 -8.47
N GLU A 67 -6.53 -4.64 -8.17
CA GLU A 67 -7.50 -5.66 -7.76
C GLU A 67 -7.77 -6.66 -8.91
N GLU A 68 -8.09 -6.17 -10.11
CA GLU A 68 -8.28 -7.00 -11.31
C GLU A 68 -7.02 -7.80 -11.69
N ALA A 69 -5.84 -7.26 -11.42
CA ALA A 69 -4.57 -7.95 -11.62
C ALA A 69 -4.24 -8.98 -10.52
N GLY A 70 -5.07 -9.06 -9.47
CA GLY A 70 -4.96 -10.03 -8.38
C GLY A 70 -3.99 -9.62 -7.27
N PHE A 71 -3.55 -8.37 -7.20
CA PHE A 71 -2.66 -7.89 -6.13
C PHE A 71 -3.41 -7.50 -4.86
N LEU A 72 -4.66 -7.07 -5.01
CA LEU A 72 -5.54 -6.67 -3.93
C LEU A 72 -6.70 -7.64 -3.77
N ASN A 73 -7.17 -7.81 -2.53
CA ASN A 73 -8.42 -8.49 -2.23
C ASN A 73 -9.62 -7.53 -2.32
N ASP A 74 -10.83 -8.06 -2.13
CA ASP A 74 -12.11 -7.32 -2.16
C ASP A 74 -12.18 -6.15 -1.14
N ASN A 75 -11.32 -6.16 -0.12
CA ASN A 75 -11.20 -5.09 0.87
C ASN A 75 -10.16 -4.04 0.48
N ARG A 76 -9.64 -4.07 -0.76
CA ARG A 76 -8.56 -3.21 -1.27
C ARG A 76 -7.27 -3.33 -0.44
N GLN A 77 -7.04 -4.49 0.16
CA GLN A 77 -5.80 -4.80 0.88
C GLN A 77 -4.87 -5.57 -0.02
N CYS A 78 -3.58 -5.30 0.08
CA CYS A 78 -2.57 -6.14 -0.55
C CYS A 78 -2.71 -7.59 -0.02
N HIS A 79 -2.75 -8.57 -0.92
CA HIS A 79 -2.91 -9.97 -0.54
C HIS A 79 -1.81 -10.41 0.46
N LEU A 80 -2.23 -11.09 1.53
CA LEU A 80 -1.34 -11.52 2.61
C LEU A 80 -0.19 -12.43 2.12
N GLU A 81 -0.38 -13.15 1.02
CA GLU A 81 0.65 -14.02 0.43
C GLU A 81 1.83 -13.25 -0.19
N ILE A 82 1.60 -11.99 -0.61
CA ILE A 82 2.61 -11.16 -1.29
C ILE A 82 2.98 -9.91 -0.49
N VAL A 83 2.16 -9.51 0.49
CA VAL A 83 2.28 -8.25 1.22
C VAL A 83 3.65 -8.04 1.85
N GLU A 84 4.24 -9.12 2.35
CA GLU A 84 5.56 -9.08 2.98
C GLU A 84 6.66 -8.94 1.95
N THR A 85 6.59 -9.69 0.85
CA THR A 85 7.56 -9.59 -0.25
C THR A 85 7.55 -8.20 -0.89
N ILE A 86 6.37 -7.61 -1.10
CA ILE A 86 6.26 -6.24 -1.63
C ILE A 86 6.83 -5.21 -0.64
N ALA A 87 6.57 -5.35 0.66
CA ALA A 87 7.16 -4.50 1.69
C ALA A 87 8.71 -4.60 1.69
N ARG A 88 9.27 -5.81 1.58
CA ARG A 88 10.72 -6.02 1.46
C ARG A 88 11.31 -5.41 0.20
N LYS A 89 10.59 -5.42 -0.92
CA LYS A 89 11.01 -4.71 -2.13
C LYS A 89 11.10 -3.20 -1.89
N ALA A 90 10.20 -2.61 -1.09
CA ALA A 90 10.29 -1.19 -0.70
C ALA A 90 11.51 -0.91 0.20
N VAL A 91 11.88 -1.85 1.08
CA VAL A 91 13.10 -1.75 1.89
C VAL A 91 14.32 -1.77 0.99
N GLN A 92 14.39 -2.73 0.06
CA GLN A 92 15.48 -2.86 -0.90
C GLN A 92 15.62 -1.64 -1.81
N SER A 93 14.51 -1.00 -2.19
CA SER A 93 14.53 0.24 -2.98
C SER A 93 14.75 1.52 -2.15
N GLY A 94 14.92 1.41 -0.83
CA GLY A 94 15.14 2.57 0.06
C GLY A 94 13.91 3.48 0.23
N THR A 95 12.72 3.03 -0.15
CA THR A 95 11.48 3.82 -0.07
C THR A 95 10.67 3.53 1.20
N PHE A 96 10.95 2.42 1.88
CA PHE A 96 10.17 1.92 3.01
C PHE A 96 10.02 2.94 4.15
N GLU A 97 11.13 3.48 4.67
CA GLU A 97 11.10 4.43 5.79
C GLU A 97 10.26 5.68 5.47
N ARG A 98 10.45 6.24 4.28
CA ARG A 98 9.67 7.40 3.83
C ARG A 98 8.18 7.06 3.73
N PHE A 99 7.86 5.89 3.18
CA PHE A 99 6.47 5.46 2.99
C PHE A 99 5.80 5.11 4.32
N SER A 100 6.47 4.39 5.22
CA SER A 100 5.96 4.03 6.54
C SER A 100 5.71 5.27 7.40
N ALA A 101 6.62 6.24 7.39
CA ALA A 101 6.43 7.51 8.10
C ALA A 101 5.21 8.30 7.57
N ALA A 102 4.96 8.27 6.26
CA ALA A 102 3.76 8.90 5.69
C ALA A 102 2.48 8.15 6.10
N VAL A 103 2.49 6.82 6.06
CA VAL A 103 1.36 5.97 6.46
C VAL A 103 1.04 6.15 7.95
N GLN A 104 2.04 6.14 8.84
CA GLN A 104 1.83 6.35 10.27
C GLN A 104 1.23 7.72 10.60
N LYS A 105 1.57 8.76 9.84
CA LYS A 105 0.97 10.10 9.99
C LYS A 105 -0.50 10.14 9.55
N GLU A 106 -0.85 9.47 8.45
CA GLU A 106 -2.22 9.47 7.92
C GLU A 106 -3.15 8.45 8.60
N ALA A 107 -2.59 7.36 9.11
CA ALA A 107 -3.32 6.29 9.76
C ALA A 107 -2.64 5.88 11.08
N PRO A 108 -2.57 6.76 12.09
CA PRO A 108 -1.84 6.48 13.32
C PRO A 108 -2.43 5.27 14.07
N ALA A 109 -1.56 4.54 14.77
CA ALA A 109 -1.95 3.52 15.74
C ALA A 109 -2.48 4.19 17.03
N SER A 110 -3.60 4.91 16.90
CA SER A 110 -4.28 5.55 18.02
C SER A 110 -5.40 4.66 18.53
N TYR A 111 -5.48 4.51 19.86
CA TYR A 111 -6.60 3.84 20.54
C TYR A 111 -7.94 4.57 20.38
N TYR A 112 -7.93 5.85 19.98
CA TYR A 112 -9.14 6.67 19.91
C TYR A 112 -9.83 6.66 18.54
N TYR A 113 -9.14 6.21 17.48
CA TYR A 113 -9.64 6.30 16.10
C TYR A 113 -9.77 4.94 15.43
N GLY A 114 -10.83 4.77 14.63
CA GLY A 114 -11.12 3.55 13.86
C GLY A 114 -11.89 2.47 14.64
N LYS A 115 -12.46 1.51 13.90
CA LYS A 115 -13.13 0.32 14.46
C LYS A 115 -12.09 -0.60 15.10
N TRP A 116 -12.50 -1.43 16.07
CA TRP A 116 -11.60 -2.38 16.75
C TRP A 116 -10.77 -3.24 15.78
N SER A 117 -11.40 -3.80 14.75
CA SER A 117 -10.72 -4.61 13.73
C SER A 117 -9.63 -3.83 12.97
N THR A 118 -9.89 -2.57 12.61
CA THR A 118 -8.89 -1.69 11.98
C THR A 118 -7.70 -1.45 12.91
N ARG A 119 -7.92 -1.30 14.22
CA ARG A 119 -6.84 -1.13 15.21
C ARG A 119 -5.94 -2.36 15.29
N CYS A 120 -6.49 -3.57 15.20
CA CYS A 120 -5.70 -4.80 15.14
C CYS A 120 -4.77 -4.82 13.92
N TRP A 121 -5.28 -4.42 12.75
CA TRP A 121 -4.45 -4.29 11.54
C TRP A 121 -3.32 -3.27 11.73
N ARG A 122 -3.61 -2.12 12.34
CA ARG A 122 -2.57 -1.11 12.65
C ARG A 122 -1.53 -1.62 13.63
N ALA A 123 -1.94 -2.34 14.68
CA ALA A 123 -1.00 -2.93 15.62
C ALA A 123 -0.03 -3.92 14.93
N ILE A 124 -0.56 -4.79 14.06
CA ILE A 124 0.30 -5.70 13.27
C ILE A 124 1.18 -4.89 12.30
N ARG A 125 0.65 -3.84 11.66
CA ARG A 125 1.46 -2.95 10.83
C ARG A 125 2.62 -2.33 11.60
N GLU A 126 2.38 -1.77 12.79
CA GLU A 126 3.46 -1.17 13.60
C GLU A 126 4.51 -2.22 14.00
N LEU A 127 4.09 -3.42 14.35
CA LEU A 127 5.00 -4.54 14.58
C LEU A 127 5.85 -4.83 13.34
N ARG A 128 5.22 -4.89 12.15
CA ARG A 128 5.93 -5.10 10.87
C ARG A 128 6.90 -3.97 10.55
N ILE A 129 6.49 -2.72 10.76
CA ILE A 129 7.36 -1.56 10.54
C ILE A 129 8.57 -1.63 11.47
N GLY A 130 8.40 -2.00 12.74
CA GLY A 130 9.50 -2.09 13.71
C GLY A 130 10.51 -3.23 13.47
N ILE A 131 10.25 -4.14 12.51
CA ILE A 131 11.19 -5.20 12.10
C ILE A 131 12.21 -4.68 11.08
N TYR A 132 11.86 -3.62 10.34
CA TYR A 132 12.67 -3.04 9.26
C TYR A 132 13.37 -1.76 9.72
#